data_AF-A0AAV9MJ32-F1
#
_entry.id   AF-A0AAV9MJ32-F1
#
_cell.length_a   1.000
_cell.length_b   1.000
_cell.length_c   1.000
_cell.angle_alpha   90.00
_cell.angle_beta   90.00
_cell.angle_gamma   90.00
#
_symmetry.space_group_name_H-M   'P 1'
#
loop_
_entity.id
_entity.type
_entity.pdbx_description
1 polymer ?
#
loop_
_entity_poly.entity_id
_entity_poly.type
_entity_poly.pdbx_seq_one_letter_code
_entity_poly.pdbx_strand_id
1 'polypeptide(L)'
;MGKTFKDEFSYDERLAESQDIIAKYPDRVPVVAERYSKTDLPEMEKKKYLVPRDMSVGQFIHILSGRLHLAPGKALFVFVNNTLPQTTSLIETVYESSKDKDGFLYMCYSSEKTFGGHS
;
A
#
# COMPACT_ATOMS: atom_id res chain seq x y z
N MET A 1 -3.93 -16.44 -7.27
CA MET A 1 -3.16 -15.75 -6.21
C MET A 1 -1.91 -15.22 -6.88
N GLY A 2 -1.75 -13.90 -7.03
CA GLY A 2 -0.47 -13.35 -7.47
C GLY A 2 0.59 -13.54 -6.39
N LYS A 3 1.87 -13.67 -6.78
CA LYS A 3 2.98 -13.62 -5.82
C LYS A 3 2.97 -12.25 -5.12
N THR A 4 3.26 -12.22 -3.83
CA THR A 4 3.46 -10.96 -3.10
C THR A 4 4.86 -10.41 -3.36
N PHE A 5 5.08 -9.12 -3.10
CA PHE A 5 6.41 -8.52 -3.17
C PHE A 5 7.41 -9.26 -2.26
N LYS A 6 6.95 -9.81 -1.13
CA LYS A 6 7.80 -10.61 -0.22
C LYS A 6 8.12 -12.01 -0.77
N ASP A 7 7.31 -12.54 -1.67
CA ASP A 7 7.57 -13.81 -2.37
C ASP A 7 8.47 -13.62 -3.60
N GLU A 8 8.43 -12.42 -4.19
CA GLU A 8 9.20 -12.06 -5.39
C GLU A 8 10.65 -11.67 -5.06
N PHE A 9 10.88 -11.04 -3.90
CA PHE A 9 12.19 -10.51 -3.51
C PHE A 9 12.58 -10.94 -2.10
N SER A 10 13.84 -11.34 -1.93
CA SER A 10 14.40 -11.68 -0.63
C SER A 10 14.39 -10.49 0.34
N TYR A 11 14.56 -10.76 1.63
CA TYR A 11 14.62 -9.69 2.63
C TYR A 11 15.77 -8.71 2.35
N ASP A 12 16.97 -9.23 2.02
CA ASP A 12 18.16 -8.40 1.81
C ASP A 12 18.03 -7.51 0.56
N GLU A 13 17.43 -8.03 -0.52
CA GLU A 13 17.12 -7.23 -1.72
C GLU A 13 16.15 -6.09 -1.40
N ARG A 14 15.10 -6.37 -0.63
CA ARG A 14 14.12 -5.33 -0.24
C ARG A 14 14.72 -4.31 0.71
N LEU A 15 15.53 -4.73 1.67
CA LEU A 15 16.23 -3.83 2.58
C LEU A 15 17.21 -2.92 1.86
N ALA A 16 18.01 -3.47 0.94
CA ALA A 16 18.93 -2.67 0.14
C ALA A 16 18.16 -1.69 -0.76
N GLU A 17 17.11 -2.15 -1.43
CA GLU A 17 16.29 -1.29 -2.29
C GLU A 17 15.68 -0.13 -1.50
N SER A 18 15.07 -0.39 -0.33
CA SER A 18 14.42 0.65 0.47
C SER A 18 15.42 1.70 0.97
N GLN A 19 16.60 1.28 1.41
CA GLN A 19 17.66 2.17 1.87
C GLN A 19 18.13 3.09 0.74
N ASP A 20 18.37 2.53 -0.45
CA ASP A 20 18.82 3.28 -1.62
C ASP A 20 17.78 4.30 -2.08
N ILE A 21 16.50 3.92 -2.18
CA ILE A 21 15.46 4.83 -2.64
C ILE A 21 15.13 5.92 -1.60
N ILE A 22 15.22 5.62 -0.30
CA ILE A 22 15.03 6.63 0.76
C ILE A 22 16.18 7.63 0.75
N ALA A 23 17.43 7.15 0.59
CA ALA A 23 18.59 8.04 0.47
C ALA A 23 18.48 8.95 -0.76
N LYS A 24 17.96 8.43 -1.88
CA LYS A 24 17.77 9.17 -3.13
C LYS A 24 16.58 10.14 -3.11
N TYR A 25 15.51 9.79 -2.41
CA TYR A 25 14.28 10.57 -2.33
C TYR A 25 13.84 10.74 -0.87
N PRO A 26 14.56 11.57 -0.09
CA PRO A 26 14.36 11.69 1.36
C PRO A 26 12.99 12.26 1.73
N ASP A 27 12.33 12.97 0.82
CA ASP A 27 10.97 13.53 0.96
C ASP A 27 9.86 12.50 0.68
N ARG A 28 10.22 11.25 0.35
CA ARG A 28 9.28 10.20 -0.04
C ARG A 28 9.40 8.95 0.81
N VAL A 29 8.31 8.19 0.80
CA VAL A 29 8.17 6.90 1.47
C VAL A 29 8.00 5.80 0.43
N PRO A 30 8.72 4.67 0.57
CA PRO A 30 8.44 3.45 -0.20
C PRO A 30 7.14 2.80 0.25
N VAL A 31 6.18 2.66 -0.65
CA VAL A 31 4.91 1.97 -0.38
C VAL A 31 4.71 0.84 -1.38
N VAL A 32 4.38 -0.35 -0.86
CA VAL A 32 3.91 -1.49 -1.64
C VAL A 32 2.41 -1.63 -1.45
N ALA A 33 1.63 -1.50 -2.52
CA ALA A 33 0.17 -1.65 -2.51
C ALA A 33 -0.22 -2.92 -3.28
N GLU A 34 -0.75 -3.91 -2.56
CA GLU A 34 -1.11 -5.22 -3.11
C GLU A 34 -2.61 -5.51 -2.95
N ARG A 35 -3.13 -6.32 -3.87
CA ARG A 35 -4.54 -6.71 -3.83
C ARG A 35 -4.78 -7.72 -2.73
N TYR A 36 -5.85 -7.55 -1.96
CA TYR A 36 -6.28 -8.58 -1.04
C TYR A 36 -6.82 -9.81 -1.79
N SER A 37 -6.45 -11.02 -1.37
CA SER A 37 -6.70 -12.26 -2.14
C SER A 37 -8.17 -12.56 -2.44
N LYS A 38 -9.09 -12.09 -1.59
CA LYS A 38 -10.53 -12.36 -1.67
C LYS A 38 -11.37 -11.21 -2.28
N THR A 39 -10.74 -10.19 -2.85
CA THR A 39 -11.49 -9.06 -3.46
C THR A 39 -11.77 -9.25 -4.95
N ASP A 40 -12.87 -8.67 -5.42
CA ASP A 40 -13.29 -8.60 -6.83
C ASP A 40 -12.63 -7.44 -7.61
N LEU A 41 -11.70 -6.71 -6.99
CA LEU A 41 -10.95 -5.64 -7.64
C LEU A 41 -9.90 -6.21 -8.61
N PRO A 42 -9.55 -5.46 -9.68
CA PRO A 42 -8.45 -5.84 -10.56
C PRO A 42 -7.09 -5.68 -9.85
N GLU A 43 -6.06 -6.34 -10.36
CA GLU A 43 -4.68 -6.08 -9.92
C GLU A 43 -4.15 -4.80 -10.57
N MET A 44 -3.36 -4.04 -9.82
CA MET A 44 -2.64 -2.88 -10.34
C MET A 44 -1.44 -3.34 -11.17
N GLU A 45 -1.18 -2.65 -12.29
CA GLU A 45 0.02 -2.86 -13.12
C GLU A 45 1.32 -2.67 -12.30
N LYS A 46 1.30 -1.71 -11.37
CA LYS A 46 2.45 -1.38 -10.50
C LYS A 46 2.05 -1.51 -9.05
N LYS A 47 2.83 -2.28 -8.29
CA LYS A 47 2.66 -2.47 -6.83
C LYS A 47 3.51 -1.52 -6.00
N LYS A 48 4.62 -0.98 -6.53
CA LYS A 48 5.55 -0.09 -5.81
C LYS A 48 5.31 1.39 -6.10
N TYR A 49 5.36 2.21 -5.06
CA TYR A 49 5.07 3.64 -5.09
C TYR A 49 6.08 4.42 -4.25
N LEU A 50 6.46 5.61 -4.71
CA LEU A 50 7.19 6.60 -3.92
C LEU A 50 6.25 7.75 -3.58
N VAL A 51 5.73 7.74 -2.36
CA VAL A 51 4.65 8.63 -1.92
C VAL A 51 5.24 9.81 -1.13
N PRO A 52 4.87 11.06 -1.43
CA PRO A 52 5.27 12.21 -0.61
C PRO A 52 4.89 12.02 0.86
N ARG A 53 5.79 12.39 1.78
CA ARG A 53 5.59 12.24 3.23
C ARG A 53 4.37 13.01 3.76
N ASP A 54 4.11 14.19 3.18
CA ASP A 54 3.03 15.11 3.52
C ASP A 54 1.69 14.80 2.84
N MET A 55 1.63 13.75 2.01
CA MET A 55 0.38 13.26 1.43
C MET A 55 -0.48 12.60 2.50
N SER A 56 -1.79 12.85 2.50
CA SER A 56 -2.72 12.12 3.36
C SER A 56 -3.02 10.73 2.80
N VAL A 57 -3.36 9.80 3.68
CA VAL A 57 -3.82 8.45 3.30
C VAL A 57 -5.02 8.54 2.35
N GLY A 58 -5.97 9.45 2.59
CA GLY A 58 -7.14 9.66 1.74
C GLY A 58 -6.78 10.11 0.32
N GLN A 59 -5.80 11.01 0.17
CA GLN A 59 -5.28 11.41 -1.14
C GLN A 59 -4.63 10.23 -1.85
N PHE A 60 -3.85 9.42 -1.14
CA PHE A 60 -3.24 8.23 -1.73
C PHE A 60 -4.29 7.21 -2.20
N ILE A 61 -5.32 6.94 -1.39
CA ILE A 61 -6.47 6.09 -1.77
C ILE A 61 -7.14 6.62 -3.03
N HIS A 62 -7.35 7.94 -3.16
CA HIS A 62 -7.93 8.54 -4.36
C HIS A 62 -7.09 8.26 -5.62
N ILE A 63 -5.75 8.36 -5.51
CA ILE A 63 -4.82 8.02 -6.60
C ILE A 63 -4.94 6.53 -6.97
N LEU A 64 -4.98 5.64 -5.98
CA LEU A 64 -5.11 4.19 -6.21
C LEU A 64 -6.45 3.83 -6.90
N SER A 65 -7.56 4.46 -6.49
CA SER A 65 -8.87 4.29 -7.13
C SER A 65 -8.84 4.69 -8.61
N GLY A 66 -8.15 5.79 -8.94
CA GLY A 66 -7.97 6.22 -10.33
C GLY A 66 -7.16 5.23 -11.16
N ARG A 67 -6.09 4.66 -10.60
CA ARG A 67 -5.24 3.65 -11.27
C ARG A 67 -5.95 2.33 -11.52
N LEU A 68 -6.90 1.97 -10.67
CA LEU A 68 -7.71 0.77 -10.82
C LEU A 68 -8.87 0.96 -11.81
N HIS A 69 -9.05 2.17 -12.36
CA HIS A 69 -10.18 2.52 -13.22
C HIS A 69 -11.54 2.11 -12.63
N LEU A 70 -11.70 2.28 -11.31
CA LEU A 70 -12.92 1.86 -10.63
C LEU A 70 -14.13 2.67 -11.11
N ALA A 71 -15.26 1.98 -11.28
CA ALA A 71 -16.52 2.63 -11.59
C ALA A 71 -16.90 3.65 -10.49
N PRO A 72 -17.55 4.77 -10.84
CA PRO A 72 -18.06 5.72 -9.85
C PRO A 72 -18.91 4.99 -8.80
N GLY A 73 -18.61 5.21 -7.52
CA GLY A 73 -19.31 4.59 -6.40
C GLY A 73 -18.77 3.23 -5.95
N LYS A 74 -17.85 2.59 -6.68
CA LYS A 74 -17.16 1.39 -6.18
C LYS A 74 -16.17 1.79 -5.09
N ALA A 75 -16.32 1.20 -3.91
CA ALA A 75 -15.48 1.52 -2.76
C ALA A 75 -14.09 0.88 -2.88
N LEU A 76 -13.07 1.61 -2.41
CA LEU A 76 -11.72 1.11 -2.21
C LEU A 76 -11.32 1.34 -0.75
N PHE A 77 -10.98 0.25 -0.06
CA PHE A 77 -10.43 0.26 1.27
C PHE A 77 -8.97 -0.15 1.20
N VAL A 78 -8.13 0.55 1.95
CA VAL A 78 -6.71 0.23 2.11
C VAL A 78 -6.47 -0.14 3.56
N PHE A 79 -5.66 -1.16 3.78
CA PHE A 79 -5.32 -1.70 5.08
C PHE A 79 -3.81 -1.68 5.28
N VAL A 80 -3.39 -1.34 6.50
CA VAL A 80 -2.00 -1.42 6.96
C VAL A 80 -2.00 -2.27 8.22
N ASN A 81 -1.18 -3.33 8.26
CA ASN A 81 -1.16 -4.28 9.37
C ASN A 81 -2.56 -4.80 9.76
N ASN A 82 -3.38 -5.12 8.76
CA ASN A 82 -4.78 -5.54 8.89
C ASN A 82 -5.75 -4.52 9.52
N THR A 83 -5.36 -3.23 9.62
CA THR A 83 -6.21 -2.16 10.15
C THR A 83 -6.51 -1.10 9.10
N LEU A 84 -7.63 -0.39 9.23
CA LEU A 84 -7.95 0.76 8.40
C LEU A 84 -7.21 2.00 8.94
N PRO A 85 -6.20 2.53 8.24
CA PRO A 85 -5.56 3.78 8.66
C PRO A 85 -6.55 4.94 8.59
N GLN A 86 -6.36 5.94 9.46
CA GLN A 86 -7.14 7.17 9.40
C GLN A 86 -6.84 7.92 8.10
N THR A 87 -7.87 8.27 7.34
CA THR A 87 -7.72 8.90 6.01
C THR A 87 -7.13 10.31 6.07
N THR A 88 -7.28 10.99 7.21
CA THR A 88 -6.70 12.31 7.47
C THR A 88 -5.25 12.26 7.92
N SER A 89 -4.74 11.08 8.30
CA SER A 89 -3.34 10.94 8.71
C SER A 89 -2.41 11.07 7.52
N LEU A 90 -1.22 11.60 7.78
CA LEU A 90 -0.14 11.66 6.79
C LEU A 90 0.43 10.26 6.56
N ILE A 91 0.88 10.01 5.33
CA ILE A 91 1.59 8.77 4.97
C ILE A 91 2.84 8.60 5.84
N GLU A 92 3.55 9.66 6.17
CA GLU A 92 4.68 9.62 7.10
C GLU A 92 4.32 9.07 8.48
N THR A 93 3.19 9.49 9.06
CA THR A 93 2.74 9.00 10.38
C THR A 93 2.45 7.50 10.34
N VAL A 94 1.82 7.02 9.26
CA VAL A 94 1.55 5.60 9.05
C VAL A 94 2.86 4.83 8.81
N TYR A 95 3.79 5.41 8.04
CA TYR A 95 5.10 4.81 7.79
C TYR A 95 5.90 4.59 9.07
N GLU A 96 6.05 5.62 9.92
CA GLU A 96 6.85 5.49 11.13
C GLU A 96 6.28 4.50 12.14
N SER A 97 4.96 4.32 12.16
CA SER A 97 4.29 3.37 13.07
C SER A 97 4.20 1.94 12.52
N SER A 98 4.26 1.77 11.19
CA SER A 98 3.85 0.50 10.55
C SER A 98 4.78 -0.01 9.44
N LYS A 99 5.89 0.67 9.14
CA LYS A 99 6.88 0.15 8.19
C LYS A 99 7.42 -1.20 8.62
N ASP A 100 7.69 -2.04 7.64
CA ASP A 100 8.35 -3.32 7.88
C ASP A 100 9.85 -3.10 8.16
N LYS A 101 10.51 -4.15 8.66
CA LYS A 101 11.96 -4.13 8.94
C LYS A 101 12.78 -3.96 7.67
N ASP A 102 12.23 -4.35 6.53
CA ASP A 102 12.83 -4.12 5.22
C ASP A 102 12.72 -2.67 4.72
N GLY A 103 12.08 -1.75 5.45
CA GLY A 103 11.98 -0.33 5.12
C GLY A 103 10.84 0.05 4.16
N PHE A 104 9.97 -0.88 3.75
CA PHE A 104 8.75 -0.56 3.01
C PHE A 104 7.52 -0.45 3.91
N LEU A 105 6.56 0.38 3.50
CA LEU A 105 5.18 0.34 4.01
C LEU A 105 4.35 -0.60 3.16
N TYR A 106 3.77 -1.62 3.77
CA TYR A 106 2.89 -2.56 3.09
C TYR A 106 1.43 -2.18 3.28
N MET A 107 0.73 -2.05 2.16
CA MET A 107 -0.68 -1.75 2.07
C MET A 107 -1.40 -2.84 1.29
N CYS A 108 -2.55 -3.28 1.79
CA CYS A 108 -3.44 -4.17 1.07
C CYS A 108 -4.72 -3.42 0.69
N TYR A 109 -5.24 -3.61 -0.52
CA TYR A 109 -6.52 -3.00 -0.92
C TYR A 109 -7.62 -4.02 -1.19
N SER A 110 -8.86 -3.64 -0.87
CA SER A 110 -10.07 -4.43 -1.06
C SER A 110 -11.28 -3.54 -1.33
N SER A 111 -12.31 -4.10 -1.95
CA SER A 111 -13.65 -3.50 -2.05
C SER A 111 -14.47 -3.62 -0.77
N GLU A 112 -14.02 -4.45 0.19
CA GLU A 112 -14.69 -4.71 1.46
C GLU A 112 -13.98 -4.02 2.64
N LYS A 113 -14.75 -3.54 3.62
CA LYS A 113 -14.23 -2.91 4.86
C LYS A 113 -13.67 -3.90 5.88
N THR A 114 -14.01 -5.18 5.76
CA THR A 114 -13.63 -6.23 6.69
C THR A 114 -12.91 -7.35 5.95
N PHE A 115 -11.94 -8.00 6.59
CA PHE A 115 -11.32 -9.22 6.07
C PHE A 115 -12.20 -10.47 6.25
N GLY A 116 -13.52 -10.30 6.31
CA GLY A 116 -14.44 -11.37 6.67
C GLY A 116 -15.85 -11.13 6.13
N GLY A 117 -16.28 -12.08 5.30
CA GLY A 117 -17.60 -12.14 4.67
C GLY A 117 -17.81 -13.44 3.88
N HIS A 118 -17.72 -14.59 4.58
CA HIS A 118 -18.29 -15.92 4.31
C HIS A 118 -17.31 -17.09 4.44
N SER A 119 -17.77 -18.02 5.27
CA SER A 119 -17.42 -19.44 5.46
C SER A 119 -16.98 -20.17 4.21
#